data_AF-A0A5E8CJC4-F1
#
_entry.id   AF-A0A5E8CJC4-F1
#
_cell.length_a   1.000
_cell.length_b   1.000
_cell.length_c   1.000
_cell.angle_alpha   90.00
_cell.angle_beta   90.00
_cell.angle_gamma   90.00
#
_symmetry.space_group_name_H-M   'P 1'
#
loop_
_entity.id
_entity.type
_entity.pdbx_description
1 polymer ?
#
loop_
_entity_poly.entity_id
_entity_poly.type
_entity_poly.pdbx_seq_one_letter_code
_entity_poly.pdbx_strand_id
1 'polypeptide(L)'
;MLLKQNLIYIILTIVVLIIIQDHYYSFNKNINFKYHATDESYCDHYSEINQLNYLVFPKMVFAKPIYVTIYPGESLFIPKNWWYWIKTTEPSLAVNFWYEKSVRDIENPAKIYNQSKDWKLNKNMSYNFNNEDQLNNLYNIPKFVKQYAISKVYSNILISESAKNTGLHYDNFNGLLCLVKGRKDIILFSKKDTPFLYPYDCQPSFIKQNEASLFRYNKYKFEKDLKKSFSSPFFLYKIFDCLDIWYNCKQFIYEIRNNISYPLVWGCNWDKKKICFEYNDYIWNSKNDQLPKDLSIVPKKFKPYLKNIKNIIRVSINSYNQEDKVNIEEIKDMIIYTSENKTSPVFGETKLVSSKGDTIINSHKSFFFYSDYQDTILNFQIYLKKIKYTDNQIDKIPLKLLKKYKCSEICIHKKLYKKKLVFLIQYIGISLQDFIDFLYEGDYPKKLIYYVKLNKKKLLKLNYEITIIYDLDNMKILETGFFGII
;
A
#
# COMPACT_ATOMS: atom_id res chain seq x y z
N MET A 1 -8.26 -42.77 -47.85
CA MET A 1 -9.28 -41.79 -47.42
C MET A 1 -8.87 -41.09 -46.12
N LEU A 2 -8.47 -41.81 -45.07
CA LEU A 2 -7.95 -41.24 -43.80
C LEU A 2 -6.79 -40.24 -43.98
N LEU A 3 -5.81 -40.55 -44.84
CA LEU A 3 -4.66 -39.66 -45.11
C LEU A 3 -5.08 -38.29 -45.67
N LYS A 4 -6.13 -38.23 -46.50
CA LYS A 4 -6.66 -36.96 -47.04
C LYS A 4 -7.39 -36.16 -45.95
N GLN A 5 -8.14 -36.82 -45.07
CA GLN A 5 -8.79 -36.15 -43.93
C GLN A 5 -7.77 -35.57 -42.95
N ASN A 6 -6.73 -36.33 -42.60
CA ASN A 6 -5.66 -35.82 -41.72
C ASN A 6 -4.92 -34.65 -42.33
N LEU A 7 -4.67 -34.68 -43.65
CA LEU A 7 -4.04 -33.55 -44.36
C LEU A 7 -4.93 -32.30 -44.33
N ILE A 8 -6.26 -32.45 -44.50
CA ILE A 8 -7.21 -31.34 -44.39
C ILE A 8 -7.22 -30.74 -42.98
N TYR A 9 -7.20 -31.56 -41.93
CA TYR A 9 -7.13 -31.07 -40.54
C TYR A 9 -5.82 -30.33 -40.24
N ILE A 10 -4.69 -30.83 -40.75
CA ILE A 10 -3.39 -30.16 -40.60
C ILE A 10 -3.39 -28.82 -41.33
N ILE A 11 -3.90 -28.76 -42.57
CA ILE A 11 -3.99 -27.52 -43.34
C ILE A 11 -4.92 -26.52 -42.63
N LEU A 12 -6.10 -26.96 -42.16
CA LEU A 12 -7.02 -26.11 -41.40
C LEU A 12 -6.36 -25.56 -40.13
N THR A 13 -5.60 -26.40 -39.41
CA THR A 13 -4.88 -25.98 -38.20
C THR A 13 -3.80 -24.95 -38.52
N ILE A 14 -3.02 -25.16 -39.58
CA ILE A 14 -1.99 -24.21 -40.04
C ILE A 14 -2.63 -22.89 -40.49
N VAL A 15 -3.72 -22.93 -41.24
CA VAL A 15 -4.47 -21.73 -41.66
C VAL A 15 -4.99 -20.96 -40.45
N VAL A 16 -5.55 -21.65 -39.44
CA VAL A 16 -5.98 -21.02 -38.18
C VAL A 16 -4.78 -20.38 -37.46
N LEU A 17 -3.63 -21.05 -37.39
CA LEU A 17 -2.42 -20.51 -36.76
C LEU A 17 -1.88 -19.28 -37.49
N ILE A 18 -1.89 -19.27 -38.83
CA ILE A 18 -1.46 -18.12 -39.65
C ILE A 18 -2.43 -16.94 -39.45
N ILE A 19 -3.74 -17.19 -39.45
CA ILE A 19 -4.76 -16.15 -39.18
C ILE A 19 -4.59 -15.57 -37.77
N ILE A 20 -4.33 -16.41 -36.76
CA ILE A 20 -4.04 -15.97 -35.38
C ILE A 20 -2.77 -15.10 -35.35
N GLN A 21 -1.71 -15.53 -36.05
CA GLN A 21 -0.42 -14.84 -36.06
C GLN A 21 -0.49 -13.49 -36.79
N ASP A 22 -1.15 -13.43 -37.94
CA ASP A 22 -1.36 -12.17 -38.69
C ASP A 22 -2.26 -11.20 -37.91
N HIS A 23 -3.32 -11.69 -37.25
CA HIS A 23 -4.12 -10.85 -36.36
C HIS A 23 -3.34 -10.36 -35.15
N TYR A 24 -2.49 -11.20 -34.54
CA TYR A 24 -1.61 -10.81 -33.45
C TYR A 24 -0.59 -9.74 -33.87
N TYR A 25 -0.04 -9.83 -35.09
CA TYR A 25 0.86 -8.82 -35.64
C TYR A 25 0.16 -7.50 -35.99
N SER A 26 -1.06 -7.55 -36.53
CA SER A 26 -1.87 -6.36 -36.83
C SER A 26 -2.30 -5.63 -35.55
N PHE A 27 -2.63 -6.38 -34.49
CA PHE A 27 -3.02 -5.86 -33.17
C PHE A 27 -1.94 -4.96 -32.51
N ASN A 28 -0.66 -5.30 -32.69
CA ASN A 28 0.44 -4.57 -32.05
C ASN A 28 0.78 -3.20 -32.70
N LYS A 29 0.18 -2.85 -33.84
CA LYS A 29 0.57 -1.65 -34.62
C LYS A 29 -0.17 -0.35 -34.27
N ASN A 30 -1.22 -0.37 -33.45
CA ASN A 30 -2.07 0.81 -33.19
C ASN A 30 -2.19 1.18 -31.70
N ILE A 31 -1.11 1.57 -31.04
CA ILE A 31 -1.16 1.77 -29.57
C ILE A 31 -0.52 3.10 -29.12
N ASN A 32 -1.25 4.21 -29.34
CA ASN A 32 -1.08 5.43 -28.53
C ASN A 32 -1.45 5.21 -27.04
N PHE A 33 -2.12 4.09 -26.71
CA PHE A 33 -2.47 3.71 -25.34
C PHE A 33 -1.30 3.19 -24.48
N LYS A 34 -0.13 2.91 -25.08
CA LYS A 34 0.98 2.29 -24.35
C LYS A 34 1.55 3.22 -23.29
N TYR A 35 1.52 4.53 -23.54
CA TYR A 35 1.98 5.54 -22.59
C TYR A 35 1.14 5.52 -21.30
N HIS A 36 -0.19 5.62 -21.36
CA HIS A 36 -1.03 5.56 -20.15
C HIS A 36 -1.15 4.15 -19.53
N ALA A 37 -1.01 3.09 -20.33
CA ALA A 37 -1.05 1.71 -19.84
C ALA A 37 0.21 1.28 -19.05
N THR A 38 1.33 1.98 -19.24
CA THR A 38 2.61 1.65 -18.56
C THR A 38 3.10 2.74 -17.61
N ASP A 39 2.44 3.88 -17.57
CA ASP A 39 2.83 5.00 -16.72
C ASP A 39 2.34 4.76 -15.28
N GLU A 40 3.32 4.56 -14.38
CA GLU A 40 3.09 4.40 -12.94
C GLU A 40 2.28 5.59 -12.35
N SER A 41 2.25 6.74 -13.03
CA SER A 41 1.65 8.00 -12.57
C SER A 41 0.16 8.20 -12.89
N TYR A 42 -0.47 7.42 -13.78
CA TYR A 42 -1.91 7.57 -14.07
C TYR A 42 -2.81 6.75 -13.14
N CYS A 43 -3.94 7.33 -12.75
CA CYS A 43 -4.87 6.81 -11.73
C CYS A 43 -5.79 5.70 -12.25
N ASP A 44 -5.66 5.35 -13.53
CA ASP A 44 -6.59 4.51 -14.27
C ASP A 44 -5.85 3.22 -14.67
N HIS A 45 -6.43 2.08 -14.31
CA HIS A 45 -5.84 0.78 -14.59
C HIS A 45 -6.39 0.24 -15.90
N TYR A 46 -5.54 0.10 -16.91
CA TYR A 46 -5.95 -0.28 -18.26
C TYR A 46 -5.95 -1.79 -18.48
N SER A 47 -6.78 -2.22 -19.42
CA SER A 47 -6.79 -3.56 -19.99
C SER A 47 -5.96 -3.61 -21.27
N GLU A 48 -5.33 -4.76 -21.54
CA GLU A 48 -4.77 -5.08 -22.85
C GLU A 48 -5.84 -5.08 -23.96
N ILE A 49 -7.12 -5.24 -23.61
CA ILE A 49 -8.25 -5.22 -24.54
C ILE A 49 -8.51 -3.79 -25.03
N ASN A 50 -8.15 -3.52 -26.27
CA ASN A 50 -8.47 -2.27 -26.98
C ASN A 50 -9.54 -2.46 -28.09
N GLN A 51 -9.83 -3.71 -28.45
CA GLN A 51 -10.84 -4.14 -29.42
C GLN A 51 -11.45 -5.47 -28.96
N LEU A 52 -12.75 -5.66 -29.16
CA LEU A 52 -13.42 -6.93 -28.87
C LEU A 52 -12.89 -8.03 -29.81
N ASN A 53 -11.99 -8.86 -29.30
CA ASN A 53 -11.42 -10.00 -30.04
C ASN A 53 -11.30 -11.22 -29.11
N TYR A 54 -12.27 -12.13 -29.20
CA TYR A 54 -12.33 -13.33 -28.37
C TYR A 54 -11.30 -14.40 -28.75
N LEU A 55 -10.65 -14.30 -29.92
CA LEU A 55 -9.55 -15.21 -30.27
C LEU A 55 -8.27 -14.84 -29.52
N VAL A 56 -8.01 -13.53 -29.39
CA VAL A 56 -6.85 -13.00 -28.64
C VAL A 56 -7.12 -12.99 -27.13
N PHE A 57 -8.36 -12.67 -26.72
CA PHE A 57 -8.77 -12.55 -25.32
C PHE A 57 -9.87 -13.56 -24.95
N PRO A 58 -9.61 -14.87 -25.03
CA PRO A 58 -10.66 -15.90 -24.87
C PRO A 58 -11.36 -15.89 -23.51
N LYS A 59 -10.68 -15.44 -22.43
CA LYS A 59 -11.31 -15.36 -21.10
C LYS A 59 -12.44 -14.34 -21.04
N MET A 60 -12.50 -13.36 -21.96
CA MET A 60 -13.58 -12.37 -21.99
C MET A 60 -14.97 -12.99 -22.14
N VAL A 61 -15.06 -14.20 -22.70
CA VAL A 61 -16.34 -14.94 -22.82
C VAL A 61 -16.98 -15.18 -21.46
N PHE A 62 -16.20 -15.18 -20.36
CA PHE A 62 -16.69 -15.35 -19.00
C PHE A 62 -17.05 -14.02 -18.29
N ALA A 63 -16.70 -12.88 -18.88
CA ALA A 63 -17.04 -11.56 -18.32
C ALA A 63 -18.52 -11.24 -18.58
N LYS A 64 -19.13 -10.43 -17.70
CA LYS A 64 -20.57 -10.08 -17.78
C LYS A 64 -20.74 -8.58 -18.08
N PRO A 65 -20.72 -8.18 -19.37
CA PRO A 65 -20.85 -6.77 -19.74
C PRO A 65 -22.25 -6.23 -19.45
N ILE A 66 -22.30 -4.98 -19.01
CA ILE A 66 -23.51 -4.15 -18.94
C ILE A 66 -23.36 -3.04 -19.96
N TYR A 67 -24.31 -2.90 -20.88
CA TYR A 67 -24.31 -1.87 -21.91
C TYR A 67 -25.20 -0.70 -21.50
N VAL A 68 -24.66 0.51 -21.56
CA VAL A 68 -25.34 1.74 -21.18
C VAL A 68 -25.05 2.81 -22.22
N THR A 69 -26.09 3.37 -22.83
CA THR A 69 -25.97 4.60 -23.62
C THR A 69 -26.46 5.77 -22.78
N ILE A 70 -25.68 6.86 -22.68
CA ILE A 70 -26.13 8.10 -22.04
C ILE A 70 -26.33 9.22 -23.06
N TYR A 71 -27.32 10.08 -22.78
CA TYR A 71 -27.73 11.23 -23.58
C TYR A 71 -27.54 12.56 -22.83
N PRO A 72 -27.64 13.72 -23.52
CA PRO A 72 -27.49 15.02 -22.88
C PRO A 72 -28.44 15.21 -21.68
N GLY A 73 -27.88 15.60 -20.54
CA GLY A 73 -28.60 15.77 -19.27
C GLY A 73 -28.68 14.52 -18.40
N GLU A 74 -28.29 13.34 -18.91
CA GLU A 74 -28.15 12.12 -18.12
C GLU A 74 -26.76 12.04 -17.47
N SER A 75 -26.72 11.39 -16.31
CA SER A 75 -25.47 11.06 -15.62
C SER A 75 -25.38 9.56 -15.37
N LEU A 76 -24.18 9.01 -15.47
CA LEU A 76 -23.88 7.62 -15.09
C LEU A 76 -22.97 7.63 -13.87
N PHE A 77 -23.45 7.05 -12.78
CA PHE A 77 -22.62 6.71 -11.64
C PHE A 77 -21.84 5.41 -11.93
N ILE A 78 -20.53 5.46 -11.73
CA ILE A 78 -19.61 4.33 -11.88
C ILE A 78 -18.90 4.16 -10.53
N PRO A 79 -19.15 3.07 -9.79
CA PRO A 79 -18.46 2.83 -8.53
C PRO A 79 -16.97 2.62 -8.76
N LYS A 80 -16.14 2.93 -7.75
CA LYS A 80 -14.71 2.63 -7.78
C LYS A 80 -14.45 1.17 -8.14
N ASN A 81 -13.38 0.94 -8.91
CA ASN A 81 -12.92 -0.37 -9.38
C ASN A 81 -13.85 -1.08 -10.38
N TRP A 82 -14.91 -0.43 -10.87
CA TRP A 82 -15.65 -0.94 -12.02
C TRP A 82 -14.90 -0.67 -13.31
N TRP A 83 -14.79 -1.71 -14.13
CA TRP A 83 -14.22 -1.58 -15.45
C TRP A 83 -15.24 -0.93 -16.37
N TYR A 84 -14.80 0.01 -17.18
CA TYR A 84 -15.65 0.66 -18.15
C TYR A 84 -14.88 1.01 -19.42
N TRP A 85 -15.64 1.09 -20.51
CA TRP A 85 -15.15 1.40 -21.84
C TRP A 85 -16.14 2.35 -22.49
N ILE A 86 -15.73 3.60 -22.70
CA ILE A 86 -16.55 4.64 -23.31
C ILE A 86 -16.21 4.77 -24.79
N LYS A 87 -17.22 4.55 -25.63
CA LYS A 87 -17.22 4.83 -27.05
C LYS A 87 -18.02 6.10 -27.32
N THR A 88 -17.33 7.12 -27.81
CA THR A 88 -17.93 8.36 -28.30
C THR A 88 -18.00 8.25 -29.82
N THR A 89 -19.20 8.38 -30.40
CA THR A 89 -19.42 8.23 -31.85
C THR A 89 -19.60 9.55 -32.58
N GLU A 90 -19.83 10.64 -31.85
CA GLU A 90 -20.15 11.96 -32.38
C GLU A 90 -19.52 13.05 -31.49
N PRO A 91 -19.44 14.32 -31.95
CA PRO A 91 -18.95 15.40 -31.13
C PRO A 91 -19.68 15.48 -29.78
N SER A 92 -18.94 15.37 -28.68
CA SER A 92 -19.51 15.29 -27.34
C SER A 92 -18.79 16.15 -26.32
N LEU A 93 -19.55 16.57 -25.31
CA LEU A 93 -19.08 17.29 -24.14
C LEU A 93 -19.63 16.61 -22.90
N ALA A 94 -18.77 16.22 -21.97
CA ALA A 94 -19.14 15.67 -20.68
C ALA A 94 -18.30 16.28 -19.55
N VAL A 95 -18.81 16.20 -18.33
CA VAL A 95 -18.05 16.52 -17.10
C VAL A 95 -18.05 15.26 -16.25
N ASN A 96 -16.87 14.80 -15.85
CA ASN A 96 -16.75 13.68 -14.93
C ASN A 96 -16.38 14.20 -13.53
N PHE A 97 -17.01 13.67 -12.50
CA PHE A 97 -16.71 13.98 -11.11
C PHE A 97 -16.19 12.75 -10.38
N TRP A 98 -15.10 12.88 -9.61
CA TRP A 98 -14.52 11.79 -8.83
C TRP A 98 -14.46 12.12 -7.35
N TYR A 99 -14.71 11.10 -6.52
CA TYR A 99 -14.52 11.17 -5.07
C TYR A 99 -14.16 9.79 -4.50
N GLU A 100 -13.35 9.79 -3.45
CA GLU A 100 -12.81 8.57 -2.85
C GLU A 100 -13.73 7.99 -1.77
N LYS A 101 -14.14 8.84 -0.83
CA LYS A 101 -14.88 8.43 0.36
C LYS A 101 -16.34 8.76 0.23
N SER A 102 -17.17 7.77 0.52
CA SER A 102 -18.62 7.88 0.45
C SER A 102 -19.26 7.71 1.84
N VAL A 103 -20.40 8.37 2.10
CA VAL A 103 -21.24 8.11 3.29
C VAL A 103 -21.80 6.68 3.26
N ARG A 104 -22.01 6.13 2.06
CA ARG A 104 -22.39 4.74 1.81
C ARG A 104 -21.86 4.33 0.45
N ASP A 105 -21.23 3.15 0.38
CA ASP A 105 -20.77 2.58 -0.88
C ASP A 105 -21.97 2.11 -1.72
N ILE A 106 -22.08 2.67 -2.93
CA ILE A 106 -23.01 2.21 -3.96
C ILE A 106 -22.25 1.19 -4.80
N GLU A 107 -22.62 -0.09 -4.72
CA GLU A 107 -21.80 -1.17 -5.29
C GLU A 107 -21.94 -1.34 -6.81
N ASN A 108 -23.05 -0.88 -7.38
CA ASN A 108 -23.40 -1.10 -8.77
C ASN A 108 -23.55 0.23 -9.54
N PRO A 109 -23.19 0.27 -10.83
CA PRO A 109 -23.45 1.40 -11.69
C PRO A 109 -24.93 1.73 -11.77
N ALA A 110 -25.23 3.02 -11.85
CA ALA A 110 -26.61 3.49 -11.93
C ALA A 110 -26.68 4.71 -12.84
N LYS A 111 -27.65 4.69 -13.77
CA LYS A 111 -28.08 5.91 -14.43
C LYS A 111 -28.83 6.78 -13.44
N ILE A 112 -28.42 8.04 -13.33
CA ILE A 112 -29.04 9.04 -12.48
C ILE A 112 -29.82 9.99 -13.39
N TYR A 113 -31.15 9.91 -13.32
CA TYR A 113 -32.07 10.76 -14.06
C TYR A 113 -32.27 12.11 -13.34
N ASN A 114 -32.65 13.15 -14.08
CA ASN A 114 -33.07 14.48 -13.57
C ASN A 114 -32.01 15.40 -12.96
N GLN A 115 -30.75 15.36 -13.40
CA GLN A 115 -29.76 16.38 -12.96
C GLN A 115 -29.63 17.61 -13.86
N SER A 116 -30.24 17.62 -15.06
CA SER A 116 -30.14 18.75 -16.01
C SER A 116 -30.68 20.09 -15.48
N LYS A 117 -31.43 20.08 -14.37
CA LYS A 117 -31.86 21.31 -13.67
C LYS A 117 -30.86 21.80 -12.61
N ASP A 118 -29.97 20.94 -12.10
CA ASP A 118 -29.16 21.18 -10.89
C ASP A 118 -27.67 21.48 -11.17
N TRP A 119 -27.18 21.17 -12.37
CA TRP A 119 -25.88 21.63 -12.86
C TRP A 119 -26.03 22.11 -14.31
N LYS A 120 -25.78 23.41 -14.54
CA LYS A 120 -25.74 24.02 -15.88
C LYS A 120 -24.36 24.60 -16.07
N LEU A 121 -23.85 24.53 -17.30
CA LEU A 121 -22.73 25.37 -17.69
C LEU A 121 -23.15 26.84 -17.55
N ASN A 122 -22.37 27.62 -16.80
CA ASN A 122 -22.62 29.06 -16.67
C ASN A 122 -22.44 29.72 -18.05
N LYS A 123 -23.55 30.09 -18.71
CA LYS A 123 -23.60 30.53 -20.12
C LYS A 123 -23.01 31.92 -20.39
N ASN A 124 -22.61 32.67 -19.36
CA ASN A 124 -22.37 34.12 -19.47
C ASN A 124 -20.93 34.58 -19.25
N MET A 125 -19.92 33.75 -19.54
CA MET A 125 -18.52 34.19 -19.34
C MET A 125 -17.61 33.70 -20.47
N SER A 126 -16.82 34.63 -21.03
CA SER A 126 -15.63 34.34 -21.81
C SER A 126 -14.51 33.93 -20.84
N TYR A 127 -14.01 32.71 -20.95
CA TYR A 127 -13.04 32.16 -20.00
C TYR A 127 -11.63 32.13 -20.57
N ASN A 128 -10.65 32.48 -19.72
CA ASN A 128 -9.24 32.38 -20.02
C ASN A 128 -8.70 31.13 -19.30
N PHE A 129 -8.30 30.10 -20.05
CA PHE A 129 -7.98 28.75 -19.53
C PHE A 129 -6.72 28.65 -18.66
N ASN A 130 -6.09 29.78 -18.31
CA ASN A 130 -4.83 29.83 -17.56
C ASN A 130 -5.02 30.02 -16.04
N ASN A 131 -6.27 30.10 -15.53
CA ASN A 131 -6.57 30.26 -14.10
C ASN A 131 -7.48 29.13 -13.59
N GLU A 132 -6.96 28.25 -12.73
CA GLU A 132 -7.71 27.13 -12.12
C GLU A 132 -8.98 27.59 -11.37
N ASP A 133 -8.93 28.76 -10.73
CA ASP A 133 -10.06 29.31 -9.97
C ASP A 133 -11.27 29.68 -10.85
N GLN A 134 -11.07 29.95 -12.14
CA GLN A 134 -12.18 30.28 -13.07
C GLN A 134 -12.88 29.03 -13.60
N LEU A 135 -12.17 27.90 -13.75
CA LEU A 135 -12.75 26.61 -14.16
C LEU A 135 -13.70 26.05 -13.10
N ASN A 136 -13.41 26.27 -11.82
CA ASN A 136 -14.27 25.84 -10.70
C ASN A 136 -15.65 26.52 -10.69
N ASN A 137 -15.81 27.63 -11.42
CA ASN A 137 -17.08 28.36 -11.54
C ASN A 137 -17.87 28.01 -12.82
N LEU A 138 -17.42 27.05 -13.64
CA LEU A 138 -18.11 26.68 -14.88
C LEU A 138 -19.37 25.83 -14.65
N TYR A 139 -19.39 25.02 -13.60
CA TYR A 139 -20.46 24.08 -13.30
C TYR A 139 -20.56 23.85 -11.78
N ASN A 140 -21.76 23.54 -11.31
CA ASN A 140 -21.98 23.17 -9.92
C ASN A 140 -21.70 21.67 -9.71
N ILE A 141 -21.10 21.32 -8.57
CA ILE A 141 -21.00 19.91 -8.14
C ILE A 141 -22.42 19.35 -7.99
N PRO A 142 -22.76 18.23 -8.65
CA PRO A 142 -24.06 17.60 -8.54
C PRO A 142 -24.50 17.29 -7.12
N LYS A 143 -25.81 17.45 -6.85
CA LYS A 143 -26.42 17.11 -5.55
C LYS A 143 -26.13 15.67 -5.12
N PHE A 144 -26.14 14.74 -6.08
CA PHE A 144 -25.76 13.35 -5.83
C PHE A 144 -24.33 13.25 -5.26
N VAL A 145 -23.35 13.89 -5.89
CA VAL A 145 -21.97 13.87 -5.39
C VAL A 145 -21.89 14.54 -4.02
N LYS A 146 -22.55 15.68 -3.80
CA LYS A 146 -22.59 16.35 -2.49
C LYS A 146 -23.22 15.50 -1.37
N GLN A 147 -24.19 14.66 -1.71
CA GLN A 147 -24.86 13.79 -0.75
C GLN A 147 -23.97 12.63 -0.30
N TYR A 148 -23.14 12.10 -1.21
CA TYR A 148 -22.36 10.90 -0.93
C TYR A 148 -20.88 11.19 -0.62
N ALA A 149 -20.25 12.19 -1.22
CA ALA A 149 -18.82 12.44 -1.06
C ALA A 149 -18.49 13.05 0.32
N ILE A 150 -17.59 12.39 1.06
CA ILE A 150 -16.98 12.91 2.30
C ILE A 150 -15.57 13.45 2.02
N SER A 151 -14.93 12.98 0.93
CA SER A 151 -13.60 13.43 0.52
C SER A 151 -13.66 14.67 -0.39
N LYS A 152 -12.48 15.22 -0.70
CA LYS A 152 -12.32 16.19 -1.80
C LYS A 152 -12.91 15.59 -3.08
N VAL A 153 -13.62 16.43 -3.83
CA VAL A 153 -14.19 16.10 -5.14
C VAL A 153 -13.27 16.68 -6.22
N TYR A 154 -12.98 15.87 -7.23
CA TYR A 154 -12.23 16.25 -8.42
C TYR A 154 -13.17 16.24 -9.62
N SER A 155 -12.85 17.01 -10.66
CA SER A 155 -13.65 17.00 -11.88
C SER A 155 -12.83 17.35 -13.12
N ASN A 156 -13.16 16.70 -14.25
CA ASN A 156 -12.56 16.97 -15.56
C ASN A 156 -13.65 17.22 -16.59
N ILE A 157 -13.35 18.11 -17.54
CA ILE A 157 -14.16 18.32 -18.74
C ILE A 157 -13.63 17.42 -19.86
N LEU A 158 -14.52 16.62 -20.44
CA LEU A 158 -14.23 15.69 -21.52
C LEU A 158 -14.83 16.23 -22.82
N ILE A 159 -13.98 16.74 -23.71
CA ILE A 159 -14.36 17.26 -25.03
C ILE A 159 -13.88 16.29 -26.11
N SER A 160 -14.76 15.96 -27.06
CA SER A 160 -14.41 15.13 -28.22
C SER A 160 -15.05 15.73 -29.46
N GLU A 161 -14.24 16.05 -30.47
CA GLU A 161 -14.71 16.59 -31.77
C GLU A 161 -15.03 15.50 -32.79
N SER A 162 -14.59 14.26 -32.53
CA SER A 162 -14.78 13.12 -33.42
C SER A 162 -14.88 11.83 -32.59
N ALA A 163 -15.10 10.71 -33.27
CA ALA A 163 -15.22 9.43 -32.61
C ALA A 163 -13.95 9.11 -31.80
N LYS A 164 -14.13 8.82 -30.50
CA LYS A 164 -13.05 8.52 -29.56
C LYS A 164 -13.41 7.31 -28.72
N ASN A 165 -12.36 6.62 -28.29
CA ASN A 165 -12.43 5.47 -27.43
C ASN A 165 -11.48 5.69 -26.25
N THR A 166 -11.91 5.41 -25.02
CA THR A 166 -11.08 5.54 -23.81
C THR A 166 -10.18 4.34 -23.55
N GLY A 167 -10.36 3.22 -24.26
CA GLY A 167 -9.86 1.91 -23.85
C GLY A 167 -10.66 1.35 -22.67
N LEU A 168 -10.56 0.04 -22.45
CA LEU A 168 -11.15 -0.61 -21.27
C LEU A 168 -10.24 -0.37 -20.07
N HIS A 169 -10.77 0.26 -19.03
CA HIS A 169 -10.01 0.61 -17.82
C HIS A 169 -10.94 0.68 -16.60
N TYR A 170 -10.39 0.83 -15.40
CA TYR A 170 -11.15 1.21 -14.20
C TYR A 170 -10.45 2.31 -13.42
N ASP A 171 -11.24 3.09 -12.69
CA ASP A 171 -10.75 4.14 -11.80
C ASP A 171 -10.75 3.66 -10.35
N ASN A 172 -9.82 4.16 -9.55
CA ASN A 172 -9.79 3.90 -8.10
C ASN A 172 -10.79 4.79 -7.31
N PHE A 173 -11.55 5.65 -7.98
CA PHE A 173 -12.50 6.59 -7.40
C PHE A 173 -13.93 6.30 -7.85
N ASN A 174 -14.90 6.71 -7.05
CA ASN A 174 -16.29 6.74 -7.50
C ASN A 174 -16.45 7.88 -8.52
N GLY A 175 -16.99 7.55 -9.69
CA GLY A 175 -17.19 8.48 -10.80
C GLY A 175 -18.66 8.83 -11.01
N LEU A 176 -18.95 10.09 -11.32
CA LEU A 176 -20.24 10.51 -11.88
C LEU A 176 -19.97 11.20 -13.22
N LEU A 177 -20.21 10.47 -14.31
CA LEU A 177 -20.06 10.97 -15.67
C LEU A 177 -21.35 11.65 -16.11
N CYS A 178 -21.31 12.98 -16.28
CA CYS A 178 -22.45 13.80 -16.64
C CYS A 178 -22.32 14.27 -18.10
N LEU A 179 -23.26 13.90 -18.97
CA LEU A 179 -23.20 14.25 -20.39
C LEU A 179 -23.90 15.59 -20.65
N VAL A 180 -23.20 16.54 -21.28
CA VAL A 180 -23.74 17.86 -21.67
C VAL A 180 -24.24 17.85 -23.11
N LYS A 181 -23.49 17.26 -24.03
CA LYS A 181 -23.79 17.25 -25.47
C LYS A 181 -23.29 15.96 -26.10
N GLY A 182 -23.99 15.52 -27.14
CA GLY A 182 -23.69 14.31 -27.91
C GLY A 182 -24.19 13.05 -27.22
N ARG A 183 -23.55 11.93 -27.51
CA ARG A 183 -23.90 10.59 -27.03
C ARG A 183 -22.65 9.82 -26.65
N LYS A 184 -22.74 9.02 -25.59
CA LYS A 184 -21.69 8.07 -25.20
C LYS A 184 -22.30 6.68 -24.99
N ASP A 185 -21.73 5.69 -25.67
CA ASP A 185 -22.02 4.28 -25.46
C ASP A 185 -20.95 3.71 -24.53
N ILE A 186 -21.37 3.04 -23.46
CA ILE A 186 -20.50 2.62 -22.36
C ILE A 186 -20.71 1.13 -22.12
N ILE A 187 -19.63 0.38 -22.06
CA ILE A 187 -19.61 -1.02 -21.62
C ILE A 187 -19.03 -1.04 -20.22
N LEU A 188 -19.74 -1.62 -19.26
CA LEU A 188 -19.33 -1.73 -17.86
C LEU A 188 -19.12 -3.20 -17.52
N PHE A 189 -18.12 -3.50 -16.70
CA PHE A 189 -17.91 -4.82 -16.11
C PHE A 189 -17.65 -4.69 -14.62
N SER A 190 -18.15 -5.66 -13.86
CA SER A 190 -17.94 -5.66 -12.41
C SER A 190 -16.46 -5.84 -12.10
N LYS A 191 -16.00 -5.31 -10.96
CA LYS A 191 -14.68 -5.66 -10.39
C LYS A 191 -14.43 -7.17 -10.31
N LYS A 192 -15.50 -7.98 -10.18
CA LYS A 192 -15.43 -9.45 -10.16
C LYS A 192 -14.97 -10.06 -11.50
N ASP A 193 -15.16 -9.34 -12.59
CA ASP A 193 -14.77 -9.79 -13.94
C ASP A 193 -13.29 -9.52 -14.24
N THR A 194 -12.55 -8.80 -13.39
CA THR A 194 -11.12 -8.49 -13.55
C THR A 194 -10.25 -9.67 -14.06
N PRO A 195 -10.39 -10.92 -13.57
CA PRO A 195 -9.60 -12.05 -14.07
C PRO A 195 -9.81 -12.39 -15.56
N PHE A 196 -10.89 -11.88 -16.16
CA PHE A 196 -11.31 -12.11 -17.54
C PHE A 196 -10.99 -10.92 -18.46
N LEU A 197 -10.57 -9.78 -17.89
CA LEU A 197 -10.41 -8.51 -18.59
C LEU A 197 -8.95 -8.12 -18.83
N TYR A 198 -8.01 -9.06 -18.71
CA TYR A 198 -6.60 -8.89 -19.10
C TYR A 198 -6.00 -7.52 -18.69
N PRO A 199 -6.04 -7.16 -17.39
CA PRO A 199 -5.42 -5.93 -16.91
C PRO A 199 -3.93 -5.92 -17.27
N TYR A 200 -3.41 -4.78 -17.72
CA TYR A 200 -1.97 -4.58 -17.75
C TYR A 200 -1.38 -4.78 -16.36
N ASP A 201 -0.20 -5.39 -16.28
CA ASP A 201 0.53 -5.50 -15.02
C ASP A 201 1.18 -4.16 -14.66
N CYS A 202 0.35 -3.22 -14.21
CA CYS A 202 0.72 -1.90 -13.69
C CYS A 202 1.34 -2.00 -12.28
N GLN A 203 2.07 -3.08 -12.00
CA GLN A 203 2.92 -3.15 -10.82
C GLN A 203 4.08 -2.15 -10.97
N PRO A 204 4.31 -1.33 -9.94
CA PRO A 204 5.49 -0.47 -9.91
C PRO A 204 6.78 -1.26 -10.16
N SER A 205 7.71 -0.65 -10.89
CA SER A 205 8.99 -1.23 -11.27
C SER A 205 9.84 -1.71 -10.08
N PHE A 206 9.75 -1.06 -8.90
CA PHE A 206 10.48 -1.49 -7.69
C PHE A 206 10.03 -2.85 -7.14
N ILE A 207 8.81 -3.29 -7.49
CA ILE A 207 8.26 -4.59 -7.12
C ILE A 207 8.77 -5.69 -8.05
N LYS A 208 9.04 -5.33 -9.32
CA LYS A 208 9.46 -6.24 -10.38
C LYS A 208 10.93 -6.68 -10.25
N GLN A 209 11.75 -6.01 -9.43
CA GLN A 209 13.21 -6.18 -9.45
C GLN A 209 13.88 -6.88 -8.27
N ASN A 210 13.19 -7.22 -7.17
CA ASN A 210 13.90 -7.72 -5.99
C ASN A 210 13.65 -9.21 -5.73
N GLU A 211 14.72 -10.01 -5.73
CA GLU A 211 14.75 -11.28 -5.00
C GLU A 211 14.59 -11.00 -3.50
N ALA A 212 14.05 -11.94 -2.73
CA ALA A 212 13.87 -11.71 -1.29
C ALA A 212 15.25 -11.67 -0.61
N SER A 213 15.47 -10.71 0.27
CA SER A 213 16.67 -10.65 1.10
C SER A 213 16.33 -11.08 2.54
N LEU A 214 17.15 -11.94 3.11
CA LEU A 214 17.04 -12.28 4.53
C LEU A 214 17.70 -11.16 5.34
N PHE A 215 16.88 -10.26 5.88
CA PHE A 215 17.34 -9.12 6.68
C PHE A 215 16.76 -9.18 8.09
N ARG A 216 17.63 -9.07 9.11
CA ARG A 216 17.21 -8.92 10.50
C ARG A 216 17.30 -7.46 10.89
N TYR A 217 16.17 -6.81 11.15
CA TYR A 217 16.16 -5.35 11.31
C TYR A 217 16.89 -4.90 12.57
N ASN A 218 16.78 -5.64 13.67
CA ASN A 218 17.47 -5.29 14.91
C ASN A 218 18.98 -5.55 14.85
N LYS A 219 19.46 -6.37 13.90
CA LYS A 219 20.90 -6.57 13.64
C LYS A 219 21.43 -5.75 12.46
N TYR A 220 20.55 -5.15 11.67
CA TYR A 220 20.88 -4.49 10.41
C TYR A 220 21.80 -5.35 9.51
N LYS A 221 21.52 -6.66 9.44
CA LYS A 221 22.38 -7.65 8.79
C LYS A 221 21.64 -8.35 7.66
N PHE A 222 22.21 -8.26 6.45
CA PHE A 222 21.85 -9.09 5.31
C PHE A 222 22.53 -10.46 5.44
N GLU A 223 21.74 -11.53 5.36
CA GLU A 223 22.26 -12.89 5.46
C GLU A 223 22.38 -13.57 4.10
N LYS A 224 21.42 -13.39 3.17
CA LYS A 224 21.49 -13.93 1.79
C LYS A 224 20.35 -13.42 0.90
N ASP A 225 20.58 -13.37 -0.41
CA ASP A 225 19.53 -13.27 -1.43
C ASP A 225 18.88 -14.65 -1.70
N LEU A 226 17.56 -14.63 -1.85
CA LEU A 226 16.72 -15.82 -1.92
C LEU A 226 15.93 -15.83 -3.23
N LYS A 227 16.37 -16.69 -4.16
CA LYS A 227 15.72 -16.92 -5.45
C LYS A 227 14.28 -17.43 -5.26
N LYS A 228 13.38 -16.97 -6.14
CA LYS A 228 11.96 -17.42 -6.29
C LYS A 228 11.04 -17.15 -5.09
N SER A 229 11.29 -16.09 -4.32
CA SER A 229 10.42 -15.63 -3.23
C SER A 229 9.99 -14.18 -3.43
N PHE A 230 8.87 -13.80 -2.82
CA PHE A 230 8.45 -12.41 -2.77
C PHE A 230 9.41 -11.61 -1.90
N SER A 231 9.80 -10.43 -2.37
CA SER A 231 10.56 -9.48 -1.59
C SER A 231 9.71 -8.81 -0.51
N SER A 232 10.36 -8.23 0.48
CA SER A 232 9.68 -7.45 1.51
C SER A 232 8.93 -6.21 0.94
N PRO A 233 9.48 -5.46 -0.04
CA PRO A 233 8.71 -4.44 -0.78
C PRO A 233 7.46 -4.98 -1.48
N PHE A 234 7.56 -6.15 -2.12
CA PHE A 234 6.40 -6.81 -2.76
C PHE A 234 5.33 -7.15 -1.73
N PHE A 235 5.75 -7.67 -0.56
CA PHE A 235 4.82 -8.01 0.50
C PHE A 235 4.13 -6.77 1.07
N LEU A 236 4.85 -5.66 1.26
CA LEU A 236 4.28 -4.37 1.66
C LEU A 236 3.23 -3.87 0.67
N TYR A 237 3.52 -3.91 -0.63
CA TYR A 237 2.55 -3.59 -1.69
C TYR A 237 1.27 -4.43 -1.56
N LYS A 238 1.42 -5.74 -1.30
CA LYS A 238 0.26 -6.62 -1.15
C LYS A 238 -0.51 -6.40 0.14
N ILE A 239 0.13 -5.96 1.21
CA ILE A 239 -0.57 -5.49 2.41
C ILE A 239 -1.44 -4.29 2.05
N PHE A 240 -0.91 -3.30 1.35
CA PHE A 240 -1.67 -2.13 0.92
C PHE A 240 -2.87 -2.45 0.03
N ASP A 241 -2.69 -3.35 -0.93
CA ASP A 241 -3.77 -3.88 -1.77
C ASP A 241 -4.82 -4.64 -0.92
N CYS A 242 -4.39 -5.45 0.06
CA CYS A 242 -5.29 -6.14 0.97
C CYS A 242 -6.07 -5.21 1.91
N LEU A 243 -5.62 -3.97 2.08
CA LEU A 243 -6.23 -2.96 2.94
C LEU A 243 -7.00 -1.89 2.15
N ASP A 244 -7.03 -2.00 0.82
CA ASP A 244 -7.67 -1.05 -0.10
C ASP A 244 -7.16 0.41 0.07
N ILE A 245 -5.87 0.59 0.39
CA ILE A 245 -5.21 1.90 0.59
C ILE A 245 -4.14 2.20 -0.47
N TRP A 246 -4.25 1.60 -1.66
CA TRP A 246 -3.23 1.64 -2.71
C TRP A 246 -2.80 3.05 -3.16
N TYR A 247 -3.74 3.99 -3.30
CA TYR A 247 -3.44 5.36 -3.79
C TYR A 247 -2.45 6.11 -2.89
N ASN A 248 -2.67 5.96 -1.58
CA ASN A 248 -1.82 6.46 -0.51
C ASN A 248 -0.40 5.87 -0.57
N CYS A 249 -0.24 4.66 -1.12
CA CYS A 249 1.03 3.95 -1.20
C CYS A 249 1.88 4.35 -2.42
N LYS A 250 1.28 4.97 -3.43
CA LYS A 250 1.99 5.42 -4.62
C LYS A 250 2.85 6.65 -4.34
N GLN A 251 2.28 7.66 -3.68
CA GLN A 251 3.05 8.82 -3.18
C GLN A 251 4.13 8.35 -2.21
N PHE A 252 3.75 7.44 -1.32
CA PHE A 252 4.64 6.84 -0.34
C PHE A 252 5.93 6.26 -0.94
N ILE A 253 5.79 5.42 -1.97
CA ILE A 253 6.94 4.69 -2.52
C ILE A 253 7.74 5.58 -3.49
N TYR A 254 7.08 6.51 -4.17
CA TYR A 254 7.75 7.50 -5.00
C TYR A 254 8.69 8.39 -4.18
N GLU A 255 8.23 8.88 -3.03
CA GLU A 255 9.02 9.76 -2.16
C GLU A 255 10.21 9.06 -1.48
N ILE A 256 10.06 7.80 -1.07
CA ILE A 256 11.18 7.01 -0.51
C ILE A 256 12.24 6.72 -1.59
N ARG A 257 11.80 6.27 -2.77
CA ARG A 257 12.70 5.81 -3.82
C ARG A 257 13.56 6.95 -4.37
N ASN A 258 13.01 8.15 -4.50
CA ASN A 258 13.75 9.28 -5.08
C ASN A 258 14.70 9.95 -4.08
N ASN A 259 14.58 9.65 -2.77
CA ASN A 259 15.31 10.38 -1.72
C ASN A 259 16.20 9.50 -0.83
N ILE A 260 16.13 8.17 -0.89
CA ILE A 260 16.83 7.29 0.07
C ILE A 260 17.74 6.27 -0.64
N SER A 261 19.04 6.34 -0.34
CA SER A 261 20.10 5.43 -0.86
C SER A 261 20.39 4.21 0.03
N TYR A 262 19.51 3.91 1.00
CA TYR A 262 19.79 2.96 2.09
C TYR A 262 18.57 2.06 2.41
N PRO A 263 18.78 0.88 3.02
CA PRO A 263 17.67 0.02 3.42
C PRO A 263 16.77 0.69 4.46
N LEU A 264 15.50 0.86 4.12
CA LEU A 264 14.49 1.45 5.00
C LEU A 264 13.68 0.33 5.65
N VAL A 265 13.38 0.42 6.95
CA VAL A 265 12.50 -0.54 7.60
C VAL A 265 11.11 0.06 7.73
N TRP A 266 10.10 -0.71 7.35
CA TRP A 266 8.70 -0.37 7.52
C TRP A 266 8.07 -1.23 8.62
N GLY A 267 7.05 -0.69 9.28
CA GLY A 267 6.23 -1.36 10.28
C GLY A 267 4.75 -1.16 10.00
N CYS A 268 3.95 -2.19 10.28
CA CYS A 268 2.49 -2.20 10.19
C CYS A 268 1.91 -2.48 11.58
N ASN A 269 1.46 -1.43 12.26
CA ASN A 269 0.88 -1.49 13.61
C ASN A 269 -0.66 -1.54 13.55
N TRP A 270 -1.28 -2.28 14.46
CA TRP A 270 -2.71 -2.59 14.51
C TRP A 270 -3.23 -2.56 15.94
N ASP A 271 -4.28 -1.77 16.19
CA ASP A 271 -4.93 -1.64 17.50
C ASP A 271 -6.37 -2.22 17.54
N LYS A 272 -6.70 -3.07 16.56
CA LYS A 272 -8.05 -3.62 16.28
C LYS A 272 -9.06 -2.64 15.67
N LYS A 273 -8.74 -1.35 15.58
CA LYS A 273 -9.61 -0.34 14.97
C LYS A 273 -8.97 0.26 13.74
N LYS A 274 -7.66 0.50 13.79
CA LYS A 274 -6.91 1.15 12.72
C LYS A 274 -5.54 0.54 12.51
N ILE A 275 -5.07 0.63 11.27
CA ILE A 275 -3.71 0.31 10.88
C ILE A 275 -2.91 1.60 10.79
N CYS A 276 -1.75 1.62 11.43
CA CYS A 276 -0.77 2.68 11.31
C CYS A 276 0.50 2.12 10.69
N PHE A 277 1.00 2.78 9.65
CA PHE A 277 2.31 2.45 9.11
C PHE A 277 3.36 3.37 9.73
N GLU A 278 4.50 2.78 10.05
CA GLU A 278 5.69 3.50 10.47
C GLU A 278 6.86 3.17 9.56
N TYR A 279 7.77 4.13 9.45
CA TYR A 279 9.01 3.98 8.74
C TYR A 279 10.12 4.38 9.67
N ASN A 280 11.25 3.70 9.54
CA ASN A 280 12.37 3.84 10.42
C ASN A 280 13.63 3.83 9.56
N ASP A 281 14.32 4.96 9.50
CA ASP A 281 15.68 5.04 8.98
C ASP A 281 16.65 4.51 10.03
N TYR A 282 17.22 3.34 9.78
CA TYR A 282 18.20 2.73 10.68
C TYR A 282 19.60 3.18 10.30
N ILE A 283 20.19 3.97 11.18
CA ILE A 283 21.52 4.55 10.97
C ILE A 283 22.53 3.70 11.75
N TRP A 284 22.97 2.57 11.19
CA TRP A 284 24.12 1.81 11.73
C TRP A 284 24.96 1.18 10.61
N ASN A 285 26.27 1.51 10.56
CA ASN A 285 27.27 0.80 9.79
C ASN A 285 27.91 -0.33 10.64
N SER A 286 27.55 -1.58 10.37
CA SER A 286 28.08 -2.75 11.07
C SER A 286 29.56 -3.04 10.81
N LYS A 287 30.19 -2.39 9.81
CA LYS A 287 31.60 -2.63 9.45
C LYS A 287 32.59 -1.74 10.21
N ASN A 288 32.21 -0.52 10.57
CA ASN A 288 33.17 0.50 11.03
C ASN A 288 32.84 1.16 12.38
N ASP A 289 31.84 0.65 13.11
CA ASP A 289 31.61 1.03 14.51
C ASP A 289 31.40 2.54 14.77
N GLN A 290 31.01 3.27 13.73
CA GLN A 290 30.65 4.68 13.75
C GLN A 290 29.20 4.82 13.28
N LEU A 291 28.50 5.88 13.71
CA LEU A 291 27.36 6.37 12.91
C LEU A 291 27.83 6.39 11.44
N PRO A 292 27.00 5.99 10.47
CA PRO A 292 27.29 6.23 9.06
C PRO A 292 27.93 7.60 8.95
N LYS A 293 29.17 7.67 8.42
CA LYS A 293 29.91 8.93 8.29
C LYS A 293 29.04 9.98 7.58
N ASP A 294 28.13 9.48 6.75
CA ASP A 294 27.07 10.25 6.16
C ASP A 294 25.79 10.29 7.03
N LEU A 295 25.68 11.35 7.84
CA LEU A 295 24.42 11.75 8.51
C LEU A 295 23.52 12.56 7.57
N SER A 296 23.70 12.53 6.25
CA SER A 296 22.81 13.18 5.27
C SER A 296 21.35 12.82 5.50
N ILE A 297 21.09 11.56 5.85
CA ILE A 297 19.76 10.96 6.05
C ILE A 297 19.04 11.57 7.26
N VAL A 298 19.76 12.00 8.30
CA VAL A 298 19.15 12.65 9.47
C VAL A 298 18.69 14.05 9.07
N PRO A 299 17.41 14.40 9.23
CA PRO A 299 16.93 15.77 9.01
C PRO A 299 17.80 16.78 9.76
N LYS A 300 18.17 17.88 9.10
CA LYS A 300 19.08 18.91 9.67
C LYS A 300 18.66 19.35 11.08
N LYS A 301 17.36 19.44 11.35
CA LYS A 301 16.78 19.77 12.66
C LYS A 301 17.16 18.82 13.79
N PHE A 302 17.43 17.55 13.49
CA PHE A 302 17.76 16.53 14.48
C PHE A 302 19.26 16.34 14.71
N LYS A 303 20.10 16.74 13.75
CA LYS A 303 21.57 16.57 13.82
C LYS A 303 22.20 17.13 15.10
N PRO A 304 21.78 18.28 15.67
CA PRO A 304 22.35 18.78 16.92
C PRO A 304 22.18 17.82 18.10
N TYR A 305 21.09 17.05 18.15
CA TYR A 305 20.78 16.12 19.25
C TYR A 305 21.64 14.86 19.24
N LEU A 306 22.26 14.54 18.10
CA LEU A 306 23.20 13.42 18.01
C LEU A 306 24.61 13.83 18.48
N LYS A 307 24.92 15.12 18.44
CA LYS A 307 26.20 15.64 18.94
C LYS A 307 26.25 15.38 20.45
N ASN A 308 27.31 14.71 20.91
CA ASN A 308 27.59 14.38 22.31
C ASN A 308 26.89 13.14 22.89
N ILE A 309 26.06 12.41 22.15
CA ILE A 309 25.55 11.12 22.62
C ILE A 309 26.57 10.02 22.28
N LYS A 310 27.15 9.42 23.32
CA LYS A 310 28.04 8.26 23.19
C LYS A 310 27.24 6.97 23.09
N ASN A 311 27.84 5.94 22.48
CA ASN A 311 27.31 4.58 22.39
C ASN A 311 25.93 4.46 21.73
N ILE A 312 25.65 5.30 20.73
CA ILE A 312 24.49 5.11 19.86
C ILE A 312 24.66 3.78 19.13
N ILE A 313 23.66 2.90 19.24
CA ILE A 313 23.57 1.65 18.47
C ILE A 313 22.53 1.75 17.36
N ARG A 314 21.53 2.63 17.49
CA ARG A 314 20.51 2.82 16.47
C ARG A 314 19.88 4.20 16.57
N VAL A 315 19.53 4.78 15.43
CA VAL A 315 18.59 5.90 15.35
C VAL A 315 17.38 5.39 14.56
N SER A 316 16.19 5.83 14.93
CA SER A 316 14.92 5.55 14.25
C SER A 316 14.26 6.89 14.03
N ILE A 317 13.88 7.21 12.79
CA ILE A 317 13.11 8.42 12.49
C ILE A 317 11.72 7.95 12.14
N ASN A 318 10.76 8.24 13.01
CA ASN A 318 9.40 7.75 12.88
C ASN A 318 8.57 8.76 12.08
N SER A 319 8.05 8.29 10.96
CA SER A 319 7.00 8.96 10.20
C SER A 319 5.73 8.13 10.35
N TYR A 320 4.64 8.76 10.78
CA TYR A 320 3.34 8.10 10.95
C TYR A 320 2.30 8.76 10.05
N ASN A 321 1.52 7.94 9.36
CA ASN A 321 0.35 8.44 8.65
C ASN A 321 -0.69 8.92 9.66
N GLN A 322 -1.14 10.17 9.52
CA GLN A 322 -2.41 10.61 10.11
C GLN A 322 -3.54 10.01 9.27
N GLU A 323 -4.68 9.72 9.90
CA GLU A 323 -5.81 9.02 9.28
C GLU A 323 -6.07 9.48 7.84
N ASP A 324 -6.20 8.50 6.94
CA ASP A 324 -6.63 8.65 5.55
C ASP A 324 -5.73 9.40 4.57
N LYS A 325 -4.61 9.96 5.02
CA LYS A 325 -3.60 10.55 4.14
C LYS A 325 -2.23 10.01 4.46
N VAL A 326 -1.62 9.34 3.48
CA VAL A 326 -0.18 9.02 3.52
C VAL A 326 0.57 10.24 3.01
N ASN A 327 0.52 11.33 3.77
CA ASN A 327 1.51 12.39 3.65
C ASN A 327 2.71 11.95 4.50
N ILE A 328 3.80 11.52 3.86
CA ILE A 328 5.08 11.25 4.54
C ILE A 328 5.67 12.54 5.14
N GLU A 329 5.15 13.70 4.75
CA GLU A 329 5.74 15.01 5.04
C GLU A 329 5.92 15.31 6.54
N GLU A 330 5.12 14.74 7.43
CA GLU A 330 5.26 15.00 8.86
C GLU A 330 6.19 13.98 9.53
N ILE A 331 7.50 14.16 9.36
CA ILE A 331 8.51 13.52 10.23
C ILE A 331 8.16 13.87 11.67
N LYS A 332 7.69 12.89 12.46
CA LYS A 332 7.07 13.13 13.78
C LYS A 332 8.05 13.06 14.93
N ASP A 333 8.93 12.07 14.99
CA ASP A 333 9.85 11.95 16.11
C ASP A 333 11.12 11.22 15.69
N MET A 334 12.23 11.50 16.37
CA MET A 334 13.45 10.71 16.28
C MET A 334 13.67 9.96 17.61
N ILE A 335 13.88 8.65 17.53
CA ILE A 335 14.23 7.79 18.65
C ILE A 335 15.70 7.40 18.55
N ILE A 336 16.46 7.71 19.57
CA ILE A 336 17.88 7.38 19.67
C ILE A 336 18.02 6.21 20.65
N TYR A 337 18.67 5.14 20.22
CA TYR A 337 18.95 3.94 21.00
C TYR A 337 20.43 3.95 21.38
N THR A 338 20.70 3.91 22.68
CA THR A 338 22.05 3.81 23.22
C THR A 338 22.19 2.56 24.05
N SER A 339 23.38 1.95 24.04
CA SER A 339 23.65 0.73 24.79
C SER A 339 24.98 0.83 25.54
N GLU A 340 25.09 0.15 26.68
CA GLU A 340 26.36 0.00 27.39
C GLU A 340 27.27 -1.03 26.71
N ASN A 341 26.67 -1.99 26.00
CA ASN A 341 27.36 -3.07 25.32
C ASN A 341 26.78 -3.35 23.93
N LYS A 342 27.60 -3.81 22.99
CA LYS A 342 27.18 -4.03 21.59
C LYS A 342 26.96 -5.50 21.22
N THR A 343 27.33 -6.41 22.11
CA THR A 343 27.17 -7.86 21.95
C THR A 343 25.99 -8.35 22.77
N SER A 344 25.25 -9.32 22.22
CA SER A 344 24.15 -9.98 22.92
C SER A 344 24.64 -10.62 24.22
N PRO A 345 23.91 -10.48 25.36
CA PRO A 345 22.68 -9.72 25.55
C PRO A 345 22.93 -8.20 25.59
N VAL A 346 22.28 -7.42 24.72
CA VAL A 346 22.43 -5.96 24.62
C VAL A 346 21.46 -5.29 25.60
N PHE A 347 21.94 -4.34 26.41
CA PHE A 347 21.11 -3.55 27.33
C PHE A 347 21.24 -2.06 27.05
N GLY A 348 20.10 -1.40 26.87
CA GLY A 348 20.10 -0.01 26.45
C GLY A 348 18.92 0.80 26.92
N GLU A 349 18.96 2.05 26.51
CA GLU A 349 17.90 3.02 26.73
C GLU A 349 17.58 3.77 25.43
N THR A 350 16.36 4.27 25.33
CA THR A 350 15.94 5.12 24.22
C THR A 350 15.65 6.54 24.68
N LYS A 351 15.96 7.52 23.83
CA LYS A 351 15.57 8.91 23.98
C LYS A 351 14.70 9.35 22.80
N LEU A 352 13.58 10.00 23.09
CA LEU A 352 12.68 10.57 22.10
C LEU A 352 12.98 12.05 21.89
N VAL A 353 13.12 12.46 20.63
CA VAL A 353 13.26 13.85 20.21
C VAL A 353 12.07 14.20 19.33
N SER A 354 11.29 15.20 19.75
CA SER A 354 10.05 15.57 19.04
C SER A 354 10.32 16.26 17.70
N SER A 355 9.44 16.07 16.71
CA SER A 355 9.43 16.79 15.42
C SER A 355 9.50 18.30 15.54
N LYS A 356 8.94 18.85 16.62
CA LYS A 356 9.00 20.29 16.93
C LYS A 356 10.43 20.76 17.19
N GLY A 357 11.38 19.84 17.39
CA GLY A 357 12.80 20.14 17.34
C GLY A 357 13.35 20.92 18.52
N ASP A 358 12.54 21.17 19.57
CA ASP A 358 12.89 22.06 20.68
C ASP A 358 13.12 21.34 22.02
N THR A 359 12.89 20.03 22.12
CA THR A 359 12.97 19.32 23.41
C THR A 359 13.29 17.82 23.27
N ILE A 360 14.30 17.35 24.01
CA ILE A 360 14.45 15.93 24.35
C ILE A 360 13.36 15.60 25.36
N ILE A 361 12.48 14.66 25.03
CA ILE A 361 11.39 14.29 25.92
C ILE A 361 11.88 13.19 26.88
N ASN A 362 12.54 13.61 27.97
CA ASN A 362 13.05 12.70 28.99
C ASN A 362 11.96 11.83 29.64
N SER A 363 10.70 12.28 29.66
CA SER A 363 9.57 11.50 30.16
C SER A 363 9.23 10.27 29.28
N HIS A 364 9.74 10.21 28.05
CA HIS A 364 9.53 9.08 27.12
C HIS A 364 10.74 8.14 27.06
N LYS A 365 11.64 8.24 28.06
CA LYS A 365 12.77 7.33 28.19
C LYS A 365 12.27 5.89 28.33
N SER A 366 12.75 4.99 27.46
CA SER A 366 12.52 3.56 27.59
C SER A 366 13.80 2.82 27.91
N PHE A 367 13.67 1.68 28.56
CA PHE A 367 14.78 0.74 28.80
C PHE A 367 14.49 -0.53 28.02
N PHE A 368 15.50 -1.10 27.40
CA PHE A 368 15.32 -2.30 26.61
C PHE A 368 16.48 -3.26 26.78
N PHE A 369 16.20 -4.53 26.52
CA PHE A 369 17.23 -5.51 26.25
C PHE A 369 16.89 -6.32 25.02
N TYR A 370 17.93 -6.89 24.44
CA TYR A 370 17.86 -7.74 23.27
C TYR A 370 18.78 -8.94 23.50
N SER A 371 18.26 -10.16 23.36
CA SER A 371 19.09 -11.38 23.46
C SER A 371 18.54 -12.54 22.64
N ASP A 372 19.35 -13.60 22.55
CA ASP A 372 18.94 -14.91 22.05
C ASP A 372 17.74 -15.45 22.84
N TYR A 373 16.90 -16.23 22.15
CA TYR A 373 15.68 -16.81 22.73
C TYR A 373 15.95 -17.68 23.97
N GLN A 374 16.95 -18.57 23.93
CA GLN A 374 17.24 -19.47 25.04
C GLN A 374 17.83 -18.71 26.24
N ASP A 375 18.76 -17.79 25.96
CA ASP A 375 19.34 -16.93 26.98
C ASP A 375 18.27 -16.07 27.67
N THR A 376 17.33 -15.52 26.90
CA THR A 376 16.22 -14.73 27.44
C THR A 376 15.32 -15.56 28.35
N ILE A 377 15.04 -16.82 28.03
CA ILE A 377 14.22 -17.69 28.87
C ILE A 377 14.93 -17.97 30.21
N LEU A 378 16.23 -18.27 30.17
CA LEU A 378 17.01 -18.60 31.37
C LEU A 378 17.15 -17.39 32.30
N ASN A 379 17.36 -16.20 31.73
CA ASN A 379 17.72 -14.99 32.47
C ASN A 379 16.58 -13.96 32.57
N PHE A 380 15.34 -14.35 32.26
CA PHE A 380 14.21 -13.42 32.08
C PHE A 380 14.03 -12.40 33.21
N GLN A 381 13.87 -12.89 34.45
CA GLN A 381 13.62 -12.01 35.60
C GLN A 381 14.83 -11.10 35.88
N ILE A 382 16.05 -11.62 35.74
CA ILE A 382 17.29 -10.85 35.92
C ILE A 382 17.36 -9.71 34.90
N TYR A 383 17.05 -10.00 33.64
CA TYR A 383 17.07 -9.01 32.56
C TYR A 383 15.98 -7.95 32.73
N LEU A 384 14.77 -8.34 33.17
CA LEU A 384 13.71 -7.38 33.51
C LEU A 384 14.12 -6.42 34.63
N LYS A 385 14.76 -6.92 35.70
CA LYS A 385 15.32 -6.05 36.75
C LYS A 385 16.35 -5.08 36.20
N LYS A 386 17.24 -5.56 35.31
CA LYS A 386 18.28 -4.71 34.69
C LYS A 386 17.69 -3.60 33.83
N ILE A 387 16.55 -3.83 33.16
CA ILE A 387 15.79 -2.78 32.45
C ILE A 387 14.73 -2.09 33.34
N LYS A 388 14.98 -2.10 34.65
CA LYS A 388 14.29 -1.32 35.68
C LYS A 388 12.84 -1.72 35.96
N TYR A 389 12.40 -2.93 35.65
CA TYR A 389 11.15 -3.45 36.22
C TYR A 389 11.32 -3.69 37.74
N THR A 390 10.30 -3.36 38.52
CA THR A 390 10.24 -3.70 39.95
C THR A 390 9.73 -5.13 40.14
N ASP A 391 9.98 -5.75 41.30
CA ASP A 391 9.51 -7.13 41.58
C ASP A 391 7.99 -7.27 41.37
N ASN A 392 7.19 -6.36 41.94
CA ASN A 392 5.74 -6.34 41.73
C ASN A 392 5.30 -6.22 40.25
N GLN A 393 6.13 -5.61 39.39
CA GLN A 393 5.84 -5.52 37.96
C GLN A 393 6.22 -6.80 37.23
N ILE A 394 7.32 -7.44 37.63
CA ILE A 394 7.79 -8.71 37.07
C ILE A 394 6.75 -9.81 37.34
N ASP A 395 6.19 -9.86 38.55
CA ASP A 395 5.19 -10.86 38.95
C ASP A 395 3.91 -10.82 38.10
N LYS A 396 3.59 -9.64 37.52
CA LYS A 396 2.46 -9.49 36.60
C LYS A 396 2.70 -10.09 35.22
N ILE A 397 3.96 -10.30 34.81
CA ILE A 397 4.32 -10.69 33.45
C ILE A 397 4.42 -12.22 33.34
N PRO A 398 3.47 -12.90 32.67
CA PRO A 398 3.49 -14.35 32.61
C PRO A 398 4.64 -14.89 31.75
N LEU A 399 5.42 -15.83 32.28
CA LEU A 399 6.49 -16.52 31.55
C LEU A 399 6.03 -17.15 30.22
N LYS A 400 4.76 -17.57 30.14
CA LYS A 400 4.17 -18.13 28.91
C LYS A 400 4.21 -17.17 27.72
N LEU A 401 4.31 -15.85 27.96
CA LEU A 401 4.44 -14.87 26.88
C LEU A 401 5.72 -15.11 26.09
N LEU A 402 6.85 -15.36 26.75
CA LEU A 402 8.12 -15.63 26.06
C LEU A 402 8.04 -16.81 25.09
N LYS A 403 7.29 -17.83 25.46
CA LYS A 403 7.14 -19.08 24.70
C LYS A 403 5.98 -19.04 23.71
N LYS A 404 5.32 -17.89 23.55
CA LYS A 404 4.14 -17.74 22.70
C LYS A 404 4.45 -18.03 21.24
N TYR A 405 5.58 -17.54 20.74
CA TYR A 405 6.05 -17.80 19.38
C TYR A 405 7.48 -18.29 19.42
N LYS A 406 7.78 -19.32 18.64
CA LYS A 406 9.15 -19.77 18.46
C LYS A 406 9.89 -18.73 17.62
N CYS A 407 10.94 -18.17 18.16
CA CYS A 407 11.74 -17.14 17.51
C CYS A 407 13.23 -17.41 17.69
N SER A 408 14.06 -16.70 16.95
CA SER A 408 15.51 -16.73 17.13
C SER A 408 15.90 -15.88 18.34
N GLU A 409 15.32 -14.69 18.46
CA GLU A 409 15.76 -13.66 19.38
C GLU A 409 14.55 -12.91 19.96
N ILE A 410 14.73 -12.31 21.13
CA ILE A 410 13.69 -11.53 21.83
C ILE A 410 14.26 -10.14 22.13
N CYS A 411 13.45 -9.12 21.86
CA CYS A 411 13.67 -7.77 22.36
C CYS A 411 12.53 -7.38 23.30
N ILE A 412 12.83 -6.86 24.49
CA ILE A 412 11.82 -6.41 25.44
C ILE A 412 12.10 -4.96 25.83
N HIS A 413 11.05 -4.15 25.87
CA HIS A 413 11.09 -2.79 26.34
C HIS A 413 10.22 -2.59 27.59
N LYS A 414 10.72 -1.77 28.51
CA LYS A 414 9.94 -1.03 29.50
C LYS A 414 9.77 0.39 29.00
N LYS A 415 8.56 0.79 28.61
CA LYS A 415 8.29 2.15 28.11
C LYS A 415 6.93 2.68 28.54
N LEU A 416 6.75 3.99 28.42
CA LEU A 416 5.43 4.60 28.42
C LEU A 416 4.86 4.59 27.00
N TYR A 417 3.61 4.19 26.86
CA TYR A 417 2.85 4.23 25.61
C TYR A 417 1.47 4.80 25.91
N LYS A 418 1.10 5.90 25.25
CA LYS A 418 -0.15 6.66 25.52
C LYS A 418 -0.34 6.93 27.02
N LYS A 419 0.73 7.37 27.71
CA LYS A 419 0.82 7.64 29.16
C LYS A 419 0.63 6.41 30.08
N LYS A 420 0.57 5.20 29.55
CA LYS A 420 0.53 3.95 30.32
C LYS A 420 1.88 3.27 30.33
N LEU A 421 2.23 2.64 31.44
CA LEU A 421 3.39 1.76 31.50
C LEU A 421 3.05 0.44 30.78
N VAL A 422 3.90 0.04 29.84
CA VAL A 422 3.66 -1.14 29.00
C VAL A 422 4.82 -2.12 29.05
N PHE A 423 4.48 -3.40 28.92
CA PHE A 423 5.40 -4.47 28.56
C PHE A 423 5.33 -4.68 27.05
N LEU A 424 6.38 -4.27 26.34
CA LEU A 424 6.50 -4.48 24.90
C LEU A 424 7.49 -5.61 24.68
N ILE A 425 7.07 -6.63 23.93
CA ILE A 425 7.89 -7.76 23.51
C ILE A 425 7.92 -7.84 21.99
N GLN A 426 9.10 -8.03 21.43
CA GLN A 426 9.32 -8.32 20.03
C GLN A 426 9.87 -9.73 19.86
N TYR A 427 9.29 -10.50 18.95
CA TYR A 427 9.74 -11.84 18.58
C TYR A 427 10.39 -11.75 17.20
N ILE A 428 11.65 -12.17 17.10
CA ILE A 428 12.51 -11.92 15.95
C ILE A 428 12.85 -13.24 15.27
N GLY A 429 12.59 -13.32 13.96
CA GLY A 429 12.79 -14.55 13.20
C GLY A 429 11.81 -15.64 13.61
N ILE A 430 10.52 -15.30 13.66
CA ILE A 430 9.45 -16.29 13.84
C ILE A 430 9.20 -17.06 12.54
N SER A 431 8.58 -18.24 12.65
CA SER A 431 8.19 -18.98 11.46
C SER A 431 7.03 -18.29 10.72
N LEU A 432 6.88 -18.57 9.43
CA LEU A 432 5.70 -18.12 8.67
C LEU A 432 4.38 -18.62 9.28
N GLN A 433 4.39 -19.80 9.90
CA GLN A 433 3.19 -20.33 10.54
C GLN A 433 2.84 -19.53 11.80
N ASP A 434 3.82 -19.26 12.66
CA ASP A 434 3.66 -18.38 13.83
C ASP A 434 3.21 -16.97 13.43
N PHE A 435 3.71 -16.45 12.29
CA PHE A 435 3.26 -15.16 11.76
C PHE A 435 1.79 -15.18 11.35
N ILE A 436 1.33 -16.25 10.72
CA ILE A 436 -0.10 -16.41 10.38
C ILE A 436 -0.96 -16.49 11.64
N ASP A 437 -0.51 -17.25 12.64
CA ASP A 437 -1.22 -17.41 13.91
C ASP A 437 -1.29 -16.07 14.65
N PHE A 438 -0.20 -15.28 14.63
CA PHE A 438 -0.17 -13.90 15.12
C PHE A 438 -1.21 -13.01 14.42
N LEU A 439 -1.33 -13.06 13.10
CA LEU A 439 -2.32 -12.26 12.37
C LEU A 439 -3.76 -12.67 12.74
N TYR A 440 -4.01 -13.97 12.93
CA TYR A 440 -5.32 -14.46 13.38
C TYR A 440 -5.67 -14.01 14.79
N GLU A 441 -4.76 -14.20 15.74
CA GLU A 441 -4.98 -13.82 17.14
C GLU A 441 -5.13 -12.30 17.32
N GLY A 442 -4.42 -11.52 16.48
CA GLY A 442 -4.52 -10.07 16.43
C GLY A 442 -5.81 -9.54 15.80
N ASP A 443 -6.63 -10.40 15.18
CA ASP A 443 -7.81 -10.02 14.38
C ASP A 443 -7.44 -9.04 13.26
N TYR A 444 -6.36 -9.34 12.53
CA TYR A 444 -5.98 -8.55 11.35
C TYR A 444 -6.99 -8.75 10.20
N PRO A 445 -7.06 -7.82 9.23
CA PRO A 445 -8.01 -7.89 8.12
C PRO A 445 -7.97 -9.23 7.36
N LYS A 446 -9.15 -9.85 7.17
CA LYS A 446 -9.28 -11.19 6.59
C LYS A 446 -8.64 -11.34 5.20
N LYS A 447 -8.68 -10.27 4.38
CA LYS A 447 -8.06 -10.24 3.04
C LYS A 447 -6.54 -10.45 3.13
N LEU A 448 -5.89 -9.82 4.11
CA LEU A 448 -4.45 -9.98 4.37
C LEU A 448 -4.13 -11.42 4.83
N ILE A 449 -4.87 -11.93 5.82
CA ILE A 449 -4.65 -13.29 6.34
C ILE A 449 -4.82 -14.33 5.23
N TYR A 450 -5.87 -14.19 4.41
CA TYR A 450 -6.12 -15.06 3.27
C TYR A 450 -5.00 -14.99 2.24
N TYR A 451 -4.52 -13.79 1.92
CA TYR A 451 -3.41 -13.58 1.00
C TYR A 451 -2.14 -14.31 1.46
N VAL A 452 -1.75 -14.17 2.73
CA VAL A 452 -0.56 -14.84 3.29
C VAL A 452 -0.72 -16.36 3.22
N LYS A 453 -1.91 -16.88 3.53
CA LYS A 453 -2.20 -18.33 3.47
C LYS A 453 -2.12 -18.90 2.06
N LEU A 454 -2.64 -18.19 1.05
CA LEU A 454 -2.55 -18.63 -0.35
C LEU A 454 -1.12 -18.61 -0.89
N ASN A 455 -0.28 -17.71 -0.38
CA ASN A 455 1.05 -17.46 -0.92
C ASN A 455 2.19 -18.01 -0.05
N LYS A 456 1.92 -18.96 0.86
CA LYS A 456 2.91 -19.49 1.82
C LYS A 456 4.26 -19.85 1.17
N LYS A 457 4.24 -20.56 0.03
CA LYS A 457 5.46 -21.00 -0.67
C LYS A 457 6.35 -19.83 -1.11
N LYS A 458 5.75 -18.71 -1.53
CA LYS A 458 6.48 -17.53 -2.01
C LYS A 458 6.94 -16.62 -0.86
N LEU A 459 6.27 -16.71 0.29
CA LEU A 459 6.51 -15.91 1.49
C LEU A 459 7.43 -16.56 2.52
N LEU A 460 7.59 -17.89 2.48
CA LEU A 460 8.34 -18.69 3.45
C LEU A 460 9.76 -18.18 3.75
N LYS A 461 10.38 -17.53 2.78
CA LYS A 461 11.77 -17.08 2.80
C LYS A 461 11.97 -15.68 3.41
N LEU A 462 10.88 -14.96 3.69
CA LEU A 462 10.96 -13.68 4.38
C LEU A 462 11.28 -13.89 5.86
N ASN A 463 12.03 -12.95 6.42
CA ASN A 463 12.16 -12.86 7.86
C ASN A 463 10.91 -12.19 8.44
N TYR A 464 10.35 -12.80 9.48
CA TYR A 464 9.19 -12.27 10.18
C TYR A 464 9.62 -11.85 11.57
N GLU A 465 9.35 -10.61 11.90
CA GLU A 465 9.47 -10.15 13.27
C GLU A 465 8.23 -9.34 13.63
N ILE A 466 7.74 -9.58 14.85
CA ILE A 466 6.45 -9.08 15.33
C ILE A 466 6.66 -8.41 16.69
N THR A 467 5.79 -7.48 17.01
CA THR A 467 5.75 -6.76 18.29
C THR A 467 4.36 -6.87 18.90
N ILE A 468 4.31 -7.04 20.23
CA ILE A 468 3.08 -6.98 21.00
C ILE A 468 3.29 -6.05 22.18
N ILE A 469 2.39 -5.08 22.31
CA ILE A 469 2.36 -4.12 23.42
C ILE A 469 1.25 -4.51 24.39
N TYR A 470 1.64 -4.87 25.62
CA TYR A 470 0.73 -5.20 26.70
C TYR A 470 0.63 -4.04 27.69
N ASP A 471 -0.60 -3.71 28.12
CA ASP A 471 -0.84 -2.87 29.29
C ASP A 471 -0.34 -3.62 30.54
N LEU A 472 0.65 -3.07 31.26
CA LEU A 472 1.29 -3.79 32.36
C LEU A 472 0.34 -4.05 33.54
N ASP A 473 -0.74 -3.28 33.66
CA ASP A 473 -1.66 -3.41 34.79
C ASP A 473 -2.63 -4.58 34.66
N ASN A 474 -3.04 -4.91 33.44
CA ASN A 474 -4.04 -5.95 33.17
C ASN A 474 -3.61 -6.97 32.12
N MET A 475 -2.41 -6.83 31.56
CA MET A 475 -1.82 -7.66 30.51
C MET A 475 -2.71 -7.83 29.27
N LYS A 476 -3.60 -6.86 28.99
CA LYS A 476 -4.35 -6.80 27.72
C LYS A 476 -3.46 -6.23 26.63
N ILE A 477 -3.61 -6.78 25.43
CA ILE A 477 -2.95 -6.27 24.22
C ILE A 477 -3.54 -4.90 23.88
N LEU A 478 -2.66 -3.90 23.76
CA LEU A 478 -3.00 -2.54 23.35
C LEU A 478 -2.79 -2.34 21.85
N GLU A 479 -1.72 -2.91 21.30
CA GLU A 479 -1.33 -2.77 19.90
C GLU A 479 -0.41 -3.94 19.52
N THR A 480 -0.50 -4.38 18.28
CA THR A 480 0.42 -5.36 17.67
C THR A 480 1.05 -4.77 16.43
N GLY A 481 2.26 -5.19 16.09
CA GLY A 481 2.96 -4.72 14.90
C GLY A 481 3.79 -5.79 14.25
N PHE A 482 4.09 -5.65 12.97
CA PHE A 482 5.07 -6.47 12.27
C PHE A 482 5.82 -5.63 11.25
N PHE A 483 7.02 -6.06 10.86
CA PHE A 483 7.98 -5.22 10.15
C PHE A 483 8.59 -5.92 8.94
N GLY A 484 9.15 -5.11 8.05
CA GLY A 484 9.96 -5.57 6.92
C GLY A 484 10.93 -4.48 6.46
N ILE A 485 11.63 -4.75 5.37
CA ILE A 485 12.60 -3.85 4.74
C ILE A 485 12.12 -3.39 3.35
N ILE A 486 12.50 -2.19 2.92
CA ILE A 486 12.40 -1.68 1.55
C ILE A 486 13.78 -1.67 0.91
#